data_AF-A0A2N1MA36-F1
#
_entry.id   AF-A0A2N1MA36-F1
#
_cell.length_a   1.000
_cell.length_b   1.000
_cell.length_c   1.000
_cell.angle_alpha   90.00
_cell.angle_beta   90.00
_cell.angle_gamma   90.00
#
_symmetry.space_group_name_H-M   'P 1'
#
loop_
_entity.id
_entity.type
_entity.pdbx_description
1 polymer ?
#
loop_
_entity_poly.entity_id
_entity_poly.type
_entity_poly.pdbx_seq_one_letter_code
_entity_poly.pdbx_strand_id
1 'polypeptide(L)'
;YKCSQNSDLTKRARKIEDLSKQRDKLPITRYDCNGVLKIAIVINSKTADIQLYHDLIHDRPERISVNQEIRNFIGDRLHQTPAEI
;
A
#
# COMPACT_ATOMS: atom_id res chain seq x y z
N TYR A 1 -14.36 18.73 0.61
CA TYR A 1 -13.21 17.80 0.62
C TYR A 1 -13.54 16.65 -0.33
N LYS A 2 -12.76 16.41 -1.39
CA LYS A 2 -12.95 15.27 -2.31
C LYS A 2 -11.88 14.22 -1.99
N CYS A 3 -12.28 12.96 -1.74
CA CYS A 3 -11.34 11.90 -1.36
C CYS A 3 -10.48 11.44 -2.56
N SER A 4 -9.30 10.89 -2.28
CA SER A 4 -8.32 10.43 -3.29
C SER A 4 -8.81 9.26 -4.16
N GLN A 5 -9.94 8.64 -3.81
CA GLN A 5 -10.59 7.58 -4.60
C GLN A 5 -11.64 8.11 -5.59
N ASN A 6 -11.86 9.43 -5.65
CA ASN A 6 -12.77 10.05 -6.59
C ASN A 6 -12.25 9.88 -8.03
N SER A 7 -13.11 9.44 -8.96
CA SER A 7 -12.78 9.21 -10.38
C SER A 7 -12.29 10.45 -11.13
N ASP A 8 -12.61 11.66 -10.65
CA ASP A 8 -12.08 12.91 -11.20
C ASP A 8 -10.60 13.10 -10.83
N LEU A 9 -10.16 12.49 -9.72
CA LEU A 9 -8.81 12.58 -9.16
C LEU A 9 -7.94 11.35 -9.49
N THR A 10 -8.49 10.33 -10.16
CA THR A 10 -7.74 9.12 -10.56
C THR A 10 -6.78 9.35 -11.72
N LYS A 11 -6.83 10.52 -12.39
CA LYS A 11 -5.80 10.92 -13.36
C LYS A 11 -4.48 11.12 -12.64
N ARG A 12 -3.67 10.05 -12.60
CA ARG A 12 -2.27 10.12 -12.17
C ARG A 12 -1.59 11.24 -12.97
N ALA A 13 -0.93 12.16 -12.26
CA ALA A 13 -0.11 13.17 -12.90
C ALA A 13 0.85 12.47 -13.88
N ARG A 14 0.78 12.86 -15.16
CA ARG A 14 1.71 12.33 -16.17
C ARG A 14 3.11 12.77 -15.75
N LYS A 15 4.10 11.89 -15.93
CA LYS A 15 5.50 12.28 -15.81
C LYS A 15 5.74 13.45 -16.77
N ILE A 16 6.31 14.53 -16.26
CA ILE A 16 6.72 15.68 -17.08
C ILE A 16 7.85 15.19 -17.98
N GLU A 17 7.78 15.41 -19.29
CA GLU A 17 8.81 14.95 -20.25
C GLU A 17 10.18 15.58 -19.96
N ASP A 18 10.18 16.83 -19.51
CA ASP A 18 11.36 17.56 -19.07
C ASP A 18 11.94 16.93 -17.79
N LEU A 19 13.08 16.24 -17.95
CA LEU A 19 13.79 15.55 -16.87
C LEU A 19 14.20 16.48 -15.73
N SER A 20 14.48 17.76 -16.01
CA SER A 20 14.86 18.74 -14.98
C SER A 20 13.71 19.15 -14.06
N LYS A 21 12.47 18.87 -14.47
CA LYS A 21 11.24 19.18 -13.73
C LYS A 21 10.60 17.94 -13.11
N GLN A 22 11.17 16.76 -13.35
CA GLN A 22 10.81 15.58 -12.59
C GLN A 22 11.38 15.77 -11.18
N ARG A 23 10.58 15.48 -10.14
CA ARG A 23 11.15 15.40 -8.79
C ARG A 23 12.25 14.34 -8.85
N ASP A 24 13.48 14.72 -8.51
CA ASP A 24 14.62 13.84 -8.28
C ASP A 24 14.31 12.91 -7.12
N LYS A 25 13.37 11.98 -7.31
CA LYS A 25 13.31 10.79 -6.49
C LYS A 25 14.28 9.84 -7.14
N LEU A 26 15.44 9.68 -6.50
CA LEU A 26 16.31 8.54 -6.76
C LEU A 26 15.42 7.30 -6.93
N PRO A 27 15.61 6.50 -7.99
CA PRO A 27 14.89 5.26 -8.14
C PRO A 27 14.99 4.50 -6.81
N ILE A 28 13.84 4.25 -6.18
CA ILE A 28 13.81 3.44 -4.97
C ILE A 28 14.28 2.06 -5.41
N THR A 29 15.42 1.64 -4.89
CA THR A 29 15.92 0.27 -5.05
C THR A 29 14.82 -0.65 -4.55
N ARG A 30 14.12 -1.30 -5.47
CA ARG A 30 13.13 -2.31 -5.10
C ARG A 30 13.92 -3.51 -4.61
N TYR A 31 13.59 -3.99 -3.42
CA TYR A 31 14.14 -5.24 -2.94
C TYR A 31 13.76 -6.37 -3.91
N ASP A 32 14.70 -7.28 -4.14
CA ASP A 32 14.48 -8.44 -4.98
C ASP A 32 13.55 -9.41 -4.25
N CYS A 33 12.24 -9.28 -4.49
CA CYS A 33 11.21 -10.09 -3.84
C CYS A 33 10.91 -11.39 -4.57
N ASN A 34 11.65 -11.72 -5.64
CA ASN A 34 11.33 -12.82 -6.55
C ASN A 34 9.83 -12.84 -6.94
N GLY A 35 9.24 -11.65 -7.10
CA GLY A 35 7.80 -11.50 -7.29
C GLY A 35 7.35 -12.02 -8.63
N VAL A 36 6.45 -13.01 -8.65
CA VAL A 36 5.86 -13.59 -9.85
C VAL A 36 4.36 -13.28 -9.90
N LEU A 37 3.93 -12.67 -11.00
CA LEU A 37 2.53 -12.46 -11.32
C LEU A 37 2.12 -13.42 -12.44
N LYS A 38 1.22 -14.35 -12.14
CA LYS A 38 0.64 -15.27 -13.12
C LYS A 38 -0.81 -14.89 -13.38
N ILE A 39 -1.15 -14.67 -14.64
CA ILE A 39 -2.50 -14.34 -15.08
C ILE A 39 -2.96 -15.43 -16.04
N ALA A 40 -4.07 -16.09 -15.71
CA ALA A 40 -4.70 -17.07 -16.58
C ALA A 40 -6.09 -16.56 -16.99
N ILE A 41 -6.32 -16.39 -18.29
CA ILE A 41 -7.61 -15.92 -18.81
C ILE A 41 -8.41 -17.12 -19.27
N VAL A 42 -9.58 -17.33 -18.67
CA VAL A 42 -10.52 -18.37 -19.08
C VAL A 42 -11.60 -17.72 -19.93
N ILE A 43 -11.44 -17.83 -21.25
CA ILE A 43 -12.29 -17.16 -22.24
C ILE A 43 -13.76 -17.59 -22.09
N ASN A 44 -13.99 -18.89 -21.85
CA ASN A 44 -15.33 -19.47 -21.81
C ASN A 44 -16.17 -18.92 -20.64
N SER A 45 -15.56 -18.75 -19.48
CA SER A 45 -16.20 -18.15 -18.31
C SER A 45 -16.08 -16.63 -18.27
N LYS A 46 -15.33 -16.02 -19.20
CA LYS A 46 -14.96 -14.60 -19.19
C LYS A 46 -14.33 -14.17 -17.85
N THR A 47 -13.59 -15.07 -17.22
CA THR A 47 -12.90 -14.82 -15.95
C THR A 47 -11.40 -14.81 -16.13
N ALA A 48 -10.70 -14.16 -15.21
CA ALA A 48 -9.25 -14.23 -15.12
C ALA A 48 -8.88 -14.70 -13.71
N ASP A 49 -8.01 -15.70 -13.63
CA ASP A 49 -7.33 -16.08 -12.40
C ASP A 49 -6.02 -15.30 -12.29
N ILE A 50 -5.79 -14.70 -11.13
CA ILE A 50 -4.64 -13.85 -10.86
C ILE A 50 -3.94 -14.39 -9.62
N GLN A 51 -2.73 -14.88 -9.81
CA GLN A 51 -1.89 -15.41 -8.74
C GLN A 51 -0.67 -14.51 -8.58
N LEU A 52 -0.45 -14.03 -7.36
CA LEU A 52 0.71 -13.23 -7.00
C LEU A 52 1.52 -14.00 -5.98
N TYR A 53 2.77 -14.28 -6.32
CA TYR A 53 3.77 -14.87 -5.44
C TYR A 53 4.85 -13.84 -5.20
N HIS A 54 5.34 -13.74 -3.97
CA HIS A 54 6.53 -12.97 -3.64
C HIS A 54 7.13 -13.53 -2.36
N ASP A 55 8.45 -13.48 -2.26
CA ASP A 55 9.13 -13.79 -1.01
C ASP A 55 8.81 -12.70 0.01
N LEU A 56 8.59 -13.12 1.26
CA LEU A 56 8.51 -12.20 2.38
C LEU A 56 9.94 -11.79 2.74
N ILE A 57 10.35 -10.61 2.26
CA ILE A 57 11.69 -10.06 2.52
C ILE A 57 11.86 -9.68 4.00
N HIS A 58 10.75 -9.47 4.69
CA HIS A 58 10.71 -9.25 6.12
C HIS A 58 9.68 -10.20 6.72
N ASP A 59 10.04 -10.82 7.84
CA ASP A 59 9.07 -11.55 8.64
C ASP A 59 7.93 -10.61 9.01
N ARG A 60 6.71 -11.08 8.78
CA ARG A 60 5.54 -10.37 9.27
C ARG A 60 5.66 -10.32 10.79
N PRO A 61 5.61 -9.13 11.42
CA PRO A 61 5.67 -9.05 12.87
C PRO A 61 4.60 -9.94 13.48
N GLU A 62 4.97 -10.67 14.53
CA GLU A 62 4.03 -11.50 15.27
C GLU A 62 2.84 -10.64 15.70
N ARG A 63 1.63 -11.15 15.48
CA ARG A 63 0.42 -10.45 15.92
C ARG A 63 0.26 -10.63 17.41
N ILE A 64 0.93 -9.77 18.18
CA ILE A 64 0.73 -9.70 19.62
C ILE A 64 -0.67 -9.13 19.86
N SER A 65 -1.56 -9.95 20.42
CA SER A 65 -2.87 -9.48 20.84
C SER A 65 -2.70 -8.54 22.02
N VAL A 66 -3.12 -7.29 21.84
CA VAL A 66 -3.25 -6.34 22.95
C VAL A 66 -4.47 -6.69 23.79
N ASN A 67 -4.33 -6.62 25.12
CA ASN A 67 -5.44 -6.82 26.05
C ASN A 67 -6.51 -5.70 25.88
N GLN A 68 -7.69 -5.91 26.46
CA GLN A 68 -8.79 -4.96 26.31
C GLN A 68 -8.48 -3.59 26.96
N GLU A 69 -7.72 -3.57 28.06
CA GLU A 69 -7.29 -2.32 28.71
C GLU A 69 -6.45 -1.45 27.78
N ILE A 70 -5.46 -2.02 27.09
CA ILE A 70 -4.62 -1.29 26.13
C ILE A 70 -5.46 -0.79 24.95
N ARG A 71 -6.42 -1.59 24.48
CA ARG A 71 -7.35 -1.15 23.41
C ARG A 71 -8.18 0.06 23.84
N ASN A 72 -8.71 0.03 25.06
CA ASN A 72 -9.50 1.13 25.61
C ASN A 72 -8.61 2.36 25.83
N PHE A 73 -7.42 2.19 26.40
CA PHE A 73 -6.44 3.26 26.61
C PHE A 73 -6.09 4.01 25.32
N ILE A 74 -5.84 3.26 24.23
CA ILE A 74 -5.56 3.83 22.90
C ILE A 74 -6.82 4.51 22.36
N GLY A 75 -7.97 3.84 22.42
CA GLY A 75 -9.25 4.36 21.93
C GLY A 75 -9.62 5.71 22.54
N ASP A 76 -9.47 5.84 23.86
CA ASP A 76 -9.79 7.05 24.62
C ASP A 76 -8.85 8.23 24.28
N ARG A 77 -7.67 7.96 23.72
CA ARG A 77 -6.63 8.96 23.42
C ARG A 77 -6.33 9.11 21.94
N LEU A 78 -7.13 8.52 21.05
CA LEU A 78 -6.97 8.63 19.59
C LEU A 78 -6.94 10.08 19.08
N HIS A 79 -7.55 11.00 19.82
CA HIS A 79 -7.63 12.41 19.49
C HIS A 79 -6.48 13.25 20.07
N GLN A 80 -5.62 12.65 20.90
CA GLN A 80 -4.49 13.32 21.54
C GLN A 80 -3.23 13.18 20.68
N THR A 81 -2.45 14.25 20.61
CA THR A 81 -1.12 14.23 20.00
C THR A 81 -0.11 13.57 20.94
N PRO A 82 1.07 13.13 20.46
CA PRO A 82 2.10 12.53 21.31
C PRO A 82 2.59 13.41 22.47
N ALA A 83 2.36 14.73 22.41
CA ALA A 83 2.68 15.65 23.50
C ALA A 83 1.57 15.74 24.57
N GLU A 84 0.38 15.21 24.26
CA GLU A 84 -0.83 15.25 25.09
C GLU A 84 -1.18 13.88 25.72
N ILE A 85 -0.41 12.83 25.37
CA ILE A 85 -0.50 11.46 25.93
C ILE A 85 0.48 11.32 27.10
#